data_AF-A0A3E2TBP9-F1
#
_entry.id   AF-A0A3E2TBP9-F1
#
_cell.length_a   1.000
_cell.length_b   1.000
_cell.length_c   1.000
_cell.angle_alpha   90.00
_cell.angle_beta   90.00
_cell.angle_gamma   90.00
#
_symmetry.space_group_name_H-M   'P 1'
#
loop_
_entity.id
_entity.type
_entity.pdbx_description
1 polymer ?
#
loop_
_entity_poly.entity_id
_entity_poly.type
_entity_poly.pdbx_seq_one_letter_code
_entity_poly.pdbx_strand_id
1 'polypeptide(L)' 'MSRCIQDCKYFLGCGSRFSKYLWGCCVENHIQAMRILWDSFSDDEKPEWTSLEEIERFSKKMLEEEIY' A
#
# COMPACT_ATOMS: atom_id res chain seq x y z
N MET A 1 -7.26 -7.06 -10.67
CA MET A 1 -6.04 -7.32 -9.89
C MET A 1 -5.38 -5.99 -9.59
N SER A 2 -5.39 -5.58 -8.33
CA SER A 2 -5.18 -4.21 -7.90
C SER A 2 -3.70 -3.91 -7.78
N ARG A 3 -3.19 -3.12 -8.72
CA ARG A 3 -1.76 -2.82 -8.92
C ARG A 3 -1.07 -2.35 -7.63
N CYS A 4 -1.77 -1.61 -6.77
CA CYS A 4 -1.25 -1.06 -5.51
C CYS A 4 -0.73 -2.12 -4.52
N ILE A 5 -1.36 -3.29 -4.41
CA ILE A 5 -0.89 -4.37 -3.50
C ILE A 5 0.36 -5.04 -4.06
N GLN A 6 0.39 -5.20 -5.39
CA GLN A 6 1.55 -5.74 -6.07
C GLN A 6 2.75 -4.83 -5.86
N ASP A 7 2.55 -3.51 -5.93
CA ASP A 7 3.58 -2.50 -5.62
C ASP A 7 4.04 -2.58 -4.15
N CYS A 8 3.13 -2.73 -3.18
CA CYS A 8 3.50 -2.94 -1.77
C CYS A 8 4.33 -4.22 -1.56
N LYS A 9 3.91 -5.34 -2.15
CA LYS A 9 4.64 -6.62 -2.07
C LYS A 9 6.00 -6.55 -2.76
N TYR A 10 6.09 -5.81 -3.86
CA TYR A 10 7.35 -5.58 -4.56
C TYR A 10 8.31 -4.72 -3.72
N PHE A 11 7.80 -3.66 -3.10
CA PHE A 11 8.57 -2.77 -2.23
C PHE A 11 9.09 -3.48 -0.98
N LEU A 12 8.25 -4.27 -0.29
CA LEU A 12 8.62 -5.04 0.91
C LEU A 12 9.43 -6.31 0.64
N GLY A 13 9.50 -6.75 -0.63
CA GLY A 13 10.17 -7.97 -1.03
C GLY A 13 11.56 -7.71 -1.60
N CYS A 14 11.66 -7.67 -2.93
CA CYS A 14 12.93 -7.63 -3.67
C CYS A 14 13.16 -6.31 -4.44
N GLY A 15 12.25 -5.33 -4.32
CA GLY A 15 12.21 -4.12 -5.16
C GLY A 15 13.22 -3.02 -4.80
N SER A 16 14.27 -3.34 -4.04
CA SER A 16 15.35 -2.40 -3.68
C SER A 16 14.89 -1.12 -2.96
N ARG A 17 13.74 -1.14 -2.27
CA ARG A 17 13.21 -0.02 -1.45
C ARG A 17 13.06 1.31 -2.21
N PHE A 18 12.99 1.29 -3.54
CA PHE A 18 12.86 2.52 -4.31
C PHE A 18 11.40 2.99 -4.29
N SER A 19 11.12 3.98 -3.44
CA SER A 19 9.83 4.68 -3.35
C SER A 19 9.37 5.30 -4.67
N LYS A 20 10.30 5.53 -5.60
CA LYS A 20 10.06 6.05 -6.95
C LYS A 20 9.13 5.19 -7.83
N TYR A 21 9.00 3.90 -7.55
CA TYR A 21 8.09 3.01 -8.28
C TYR A 21 6.73 2.82 -7.60
N LEU A 22 6.56 3.34 -6.39
CA LEU A 22 5.25 3.35 -5.74
C LEU A 22 4.34 4.33 -6.47
N TRP A 23 3.05 4.00 -6.51
CA TRP A 23 2.04 4.87 -7.14
C TRP A 23 2.04 6.28 -6.52
N GLY A 24 2.36 6.38 -5.23
CA GLY A 24 2.47 7.64 -4.51
C GLY A 24 3.82 8.35 -4.61
N CYS A 25 4.86 7.76 -5.23
CA CYS A 25 6.26 8.23 -5.21
C CYS A 25 6.92 8.28 -3.80
N CYS A 26 6.11 8.25 -2.73
CA CYS A 26 6.48 8.13 -1.32
C CYS A 26 5.54 7.14 -0.62
N VAL A 27 5.99 6.57 0.49
CA VAL A 27 5.20 5.61 1.28
C VAL A 27 3.88 6.23 1.77
N GLU A 28 3.92 7.41 2.39
CA GLU A 28 2.72 8.10 2.90
C GLU A 28 1.67 8.33 1.81
N ASN A 29 2.11 8.79 0.65
CA ASN A 29 1.23 9.12 -0.46
C ASN A 29 0.62 7.84 -1.08
N HIS A 30 1.36 6.73 -1.08
CA HIS A 30 0.85 5.42 -1.50
C HIS A 30 -0.20 4.87 -0.53
N ILE A 31 0.01 5.01 0.78
CA ILE A 31 -0.95 4.60 1.82
C ILE A 31 -2.22 5.45 1.73
N GLN A 32 -2.09 6.77 1.60
CA GLN A 32 -3.22 7.68 1.39
C GLN A 32 -4.04 7.25 0.19
N ALA A 33 -3.39 6.97 -0.94
CA ALA A 33 -4.06 6.54 -2.14
C ALA A 33 -4.74 5.18 -1.96
N MET A 34 -4.13 4.23 -1.24
CA MET A 34 -4.75 2.96 -0.84
C MET A 34 -5.99 3.18 0.03
N ARG A 35 -5.93 4.10 0.98
CA ARG A 35 -7.01 4.42 1.91
C ARG A 35 -8.19 5.08 1.19
N ILE A 36 -7.92 6.01 0.27
CA ILE A 36 -8.95 6.65 -0.58
C ILE A 36 -9.59 5.62 -1.52
N LEU A 37 -8.79 4.71 -2.09
CA LEU A 37 -9.31 3.63 -2.92
C LEU A 37 -10.24 2.72 -2.08
N TRP A 38 -9.78 2.33 -0.88
CA TRP A 38 -10.53 1.51 0.07
C TRP A 38 -11.81 2.17 0.56
N ASP A 39 -11.76 3.47 0.84
CA ASP A 39 -12.92 4.30 1.22
C ASP A 39 -13.91 4.49 0.07
N SER A 40 -13.41 4.51 -1.18
CA SER A 40 -14.24 4.53 -2.37
C SER A 40 -14.97 3.20 -2.63
N PHE A 41 -14.52 2.08 -2.04
CA PHE A 41 -15.27 0.83 -2.08
C PHE A 41 -16.37 0.84 -0.99
N SER A 42 -17.60 0.53 -1.39
CA SER A 42 -18.70 0.36 -0.44
C SER A 42 -18.44 -0.82 0.50
N ASP A 43 -19.04 -0.81 1.70
CA ASP A 43 -18.82 -1.85 2.72
C ASP A 43 -19.08 -3.28 2.20
N ASP A 44 -20.05 -3.43 1.29
CA ASP A 44 -20.41 -4.67 0.59
C ASP A 44 -19.45 -5.07 -0.55
N GLU A 45 -18.71 -4.09 -1.10
CA GLU A 45 -17.74 -4.31 -2.18
C GLU A 45 -16.30 -4.35 -1.66
N LYS A 46 -16.10 -4.26 -0.34
CA LYS A 46 -14.78 -4.32 0.29
C LYS A 46 -14.08 -5.61 -0.13
N PRO A 47 -13.00 -5.52 -0.90
CA PRO A 47 -12.37 -6.73 -1.41
C PRO A 47 -11.70 -7.54 -0.30
N GLU A 48 -11.90 -8.85 -0.25
CA GLU A 48 -11.28 -9.74 0.75
C GLU A 48 -9.73 -9.77 0.72
N TRP A 49 -9.12 -9.27 -0.36
CA TRP A 49 -7.65 -9.25 -0.54
C TRP A 49 -6.96 -8.03 0.09
N THR A 50 -7.71 -7.10 0.67
CA THR A 50 -7.19 -6.00 1.47
C THR A 50 -8.16 -5.73 2.59
N SER A 51 -7.68 -5.35 3.75
CA SER A 51 -8.51 -4.88 4.84
C SER A 51 -7.88 -3.60 5.36
N LEU A 52 -8.65 -2.80 6.08
CA LEU A 52 -8.12 -1.60 6.72
C LEU A 52 -6.89 -1.93 7.60
N GLU A 53 -6.90 -3.08 8.28
CA GLU A 53 -5.75 -3.62 9.02
C GLU A 53 -4.55 -3.98 8.13
N GLU A 54 -4.77 -4.55 6.94
CA GLU A 54 -3.69 -4.83 5.99
C GLU A 54 -3.07 -3.52 5.49
N ILE A 55 -3.89 -2.52 5.13
CA ILE A 55 -3.40 -1.19 4.72
C ILE A 55 -2.56 -0.56 5.83
N GLU A 56 -2.98 -0.69 7.09
CA GLU A 56 -2.24 -0.17 8.24
C GLU A 56 -0.94 -0.96 8.51
N ARG A 57 -0.95 -2.28 8.34
CA ARG A 57 0.26 -3.12 8.38
C ARG A 57 1.25 -2.77 7.28
N PHE A 58 0.77 -2.60 6.05
CA PHE A 58 1.59 -2.19 4.91
C PHE A 58 2.17 -0.81 5.19
N SER A 59 1.35 0.12 5.67
CA SER A 59 1.76 1.46 6.06
C SER A 59 2.95 1.44 7.02
N LYS A 60 2.79 0.73 8.14
CA LYS A 60 3.81 0.65 9.18
C LYS A 60 5.11 0.00 8.68
N LYS A 61 5.00 -1.13 7.98
CA LYS A 61 6.18 -1.82 7.43
C LYS A 61 6.92 -0.98 6.39
N MET A 62 6.19 -0.30 5.51
CA MET A 62 6.82 0.53 4.46
C MET A 62 7.49 1.77 5.07
N LEU A 63 6.90 2.38 6.11
CA LEU A 63 7.51 3.48 6.85
C LEU A 63 8.77 3.04 7.60
N GLU A 64 8.74 1.87 8.25
CA GLU A 64 9.93 1.31 8.93
C GLU A 64 11.08 1.05 7.94
N GLU A 65 10.76 0.55 6.74
CA GLU A 65 11.76 0.25 5.71
C GLU A 65 12.27 1.49 4.95
N GLU A 66 11.50 2.59 4.86
CA GLU A 66 11.93 3.85 4.25
C GLU A 66 12.97 4.60 5.11
N ILE A 67 12.94 4.37 6.43
CA ILE A 67 13.87 4.98 7.39
C ILE A 67 15.24 4.26 7.40
N TYR A 68 15.33 3.04 6.85
CA TYR A 68 16.53 2.18 6.86
C TYR A 68 17.21 2.06 5.49
#